data_AF-A0A559LY12-F1
#
_entry.id   AF-A0A559LY12-F1
#
_cell.length_a   1.000
_cell.length_b   1.000
_cell.length_c   1.000
_cell.angle_alpha   90.00
_cell.angle_beta   90.00
_cell.angle_gamma   90.00
#
_symmetry.space_group_name_H-M   'P 1'
#
loop_
_entity.id
_entity.type
_entity.pdbx_description
1 polymer ?
#
loop_
_entity_poly.entity_id
_entity_poly.type
_entity_poly.pdbx_seq_one_letter_code
_entity_poly.pdbx_strand_id
1 'polypeptide(L)'
;NKLVKYAEEQGKTVEESSSMRYEAYQSLIDHRIRDAWLYTLYLEPLNFSAVAYHLYVSPASTNPLVRASISHQLRSAAEAELLTHTAIIDTDDLYSEADKAFEALSILLGEDSWFFGTAKPTLFDASIFAYTQLLLDDELGWQEKKLCRALRRRGNLVQHRERLLVRYFGGA
;
A
#
# COMPACT_ATOMS: atom_id res chain seq x y z
N ASN A 1 12.30 -5.92 10.91
CA ASN A 1 11.67 -4.74 10.29
C ASN A 1 12.62 -3.54 10.38
N LYS A 2 13.01 -2.89 9.27
CA LYS A 2 13.97 -1.75 9.28
C LYS A 2 13.40 -0.51 10.00
N LEU A 3 12.08 -0.34 9.98
CA LEU A 3 11.41 0.80 10.64
C LEU A 3 11.40 0.66 12.16
N VAL A 4 11.25 -0.56 12.68
CA VAL A 4 11.39 -0.85 14.12
C VAL A 4 12.79 -0.51 14.58
N LYS A 5 13.81 -0.99 13.85
CA LYS A 5 15.21 -0.66 14.15
C LYS A 5 15.45 0.85 14.17
N TYR A 6 14.93 1.59 13.19
CA TYR A 6 15.02 3.04 13.16
C TYR A 6 14.30 3.69 14.37
N ALA A 7 13.10 3.22 14.74
CA ALA A 7 12.37 3.75 15.88
C ALA A 7 13.11 3.51 17.20
N GLU A 8 13.71 2.33 17.38
CA GLU A 8 14.55 1.99 18.53
C GLU A 8 15.80 2.87 18.60
N GLU A 9 16.47 3.11 17.46
CA GLU A 9 17.60 4.05 17.35
C GLU A 9 17.20 5.48 17.72
N GLN A 10 15.93 5.86 17.52
CA GLN A 10 15.36 7.14 17.94
C GLN A 10 14.77 7.13 19.36
N GLY A 11 15.04 6.08 20.15
CA GLY A 11 14.61 5.97 21.55
C GLY A 11 13.12 5.68 21.73
N LYS A 12 12.43 5.20 20.70
CA LYS A 12 11.03 4.78 20.78
C LYS A 12 10.94 3.26 20.86
N THR A 13 10.16 2.77 21.81
CA THR A 13 9.81 1.35 21.88
C THR A 13 8.61 1.10 20.97
N VAL A 14 8.77 0.21 20.00
CA VAL A 14 7.67 -0.29 19.16
C VAL A 14 7.29 -1.67 19.69
N GLU A 15 6.13 -1.77 20.34
CA GLU A 15 5.57 -3.06 20.73
C GLU A 15 4.93 -3.71 19.49
N GLU A 16 5.70 -4.53 18.76
CA GLU A 16 5.13 -5.46 17.78
C GLU A 16 4.68 -6.74 18.49
N SER A 17 3.47 -7.21 18.20
CA SER A 17 3.01 -8.52 18.66
C SER A 17 3.78 -9.60 17.89
N SER A 18 4.58 -10.41 18.58
CA SER A 18 5.24 -11.60 18.00
C SER A 18 4.29 -12.79 17.80
N SER A 19 2.98 -12.54 17.72
CA SER A 19 2.02 -13.62 17.53
C SER A 19 2.05 -14.13 16.10
N MET A 20 1.93 -15.45 15.93
CA MET A 20 1.80 -16.09 14.62
C MET A 20 0.66 -15.48 13.77
N ARG A 21 -0.41 -15.03 14.45
CA ARG A 21 -1.51 -14.31 13.81
C ARG A 21 -1.04 -12.99 13.21
N TYR A 22 -0.26 -12.19 13.95
CA TYR A 22 0.29 -10.93 13.47
C TYR A 22 1.14 -11.14 12.21
N GLU A 23 2.07 -12.10 12.24
CA GLU A 23 2.94 -12.41 11.10
C GLU A 23 2.16 -12.84 9.86
N ALA A 24 1.11 -13.66 10.03
CA ALA A 24 0.25 -14.08 8.93
C ALA A 24 -0.44 -12.88 8.24
N TYR A 25 -1.00 -11.95 9.00
CA TYR A 25 -1.63 -10.75 8.43
C TYR A 25 -0.62 -9.76 7.87
N GLN A 26 0.57 -9.64 8.48
CA GLN A 26 1.65 -8.83 7.93
C GLN A 26 2.07 -9.34 6.54
N SER A 27 2.11 -10.66 6.35
CA SER A 27 2.42 -11.26 5.04
C SER A 27 1.38 -10.91 3.95
N LEU A 28 0.11 -10.70 4.31
CA LEU A 28 -0.92 -10.25 3.36
C LEU A 28 -0.61 -8.84 2.83
N ILE A 29 -0.07 -7.97 3.68
CA ILE A 29 0.34 -6.62 3.32
C ILE A 29 1.58 -6.68 2.44
N ASP A 30 2.61 -7.39 2.91
CA ASP A 30 3.94 -7.41 2.30
C ASP A 30 3.97 -8.10 0.94
N HIS A 31 3.01 -9.00 0.68
CA HIS A 31 2.88 -9.70 -0.61
C HIS A 31 1.62 -9.26 -1.35
N ARG A 32 0.42 -9.60 -0.88
CA ARG A 32 -0.80 -9.47 -1.70
C ARG A 32 -1.17 -8.02 -2.03
N ILE A 33 -1.12 -7.14 -1.03
CA ILE A 33 -1.43 -5.72 -1.23
C ILE A 33 -0.28 -5.01 -1.94
N ARG A 34 0.97 -5.28 -1.53
CA ARG A 34 2.16 -4.68 -2.16
C ARG A 34 2.26 -5.03 -3.63
N ASP A 35 2.05 -6.29 -4.01
CA ASP A 35 2.14 -6.73 -5.40
C ASP A 35 1.05 -6.06 -6.25
N ALA A 36 -0.19 -6.02 -5.75
CA ALA A 36 -1.27 -5.31 -6.40
C ALA A 36 -1.00 -3.81 -6.55
N TRP A 37 -0.43 -3.18 -5.52
CA TRP A 37 -0.03 -1.78 -5.55
C TRP A 37 1.06 -1.51 -6.59
N LEU A 38 2.12 -2.33 -6.63
CA LEU A 38 3.22 -2.18 -7.58
C LEU A 38 2.74 -2.27 -9.02
N TYR A 39 1.90 -3.25 -9.34
CA TYR A 39 1.27 -3.34 -10.65
C TYR A 39 0.42 -2.11 -10.95
N THR A 40 -0.49 -1.75 -10.03
CA THR A 40 -1.44 -0.64 -10.19
C THR A 40 -0.74 0.69 -10.43
N LEU A 41 0.40 0.93 -9.79
CA LEU A 41 1.14 2.19 -9.89
C LEU A 41 2.11 2.18 -11.08
N TYR A 42 2.91 1.12 -11.25
CA TYR A 42 4.04 1.14 -12.18
C TYR A 42 3.76 0.45 -13.52
N LEU A 43 2.95 -0.62 -13.55
CA LEU A 43 2.80 -1.44 -14.76
C LEU A 43 1.50 -1.16 -15.50
N GLU A 44 0.44 -0.75 -14.81
CA GLU A 44 -0.82 -0.29 -15.41
C GLU A 44 -0.60 1.02 -16.19
N PRO A 45 -0.72 1.02 -17.53
CA PRO A 45 -0.36 2.19 -18.35
C PRO A 45 -1.14 3.47 -18.02
N LEU A 46 -2.43 3.34 -17.71
CA LEU A 46 -3.28 4.51 -17.43
C LEU A 46 -2.89 5.17 -16.11
N ASN A 47 -2.54 4.37 -15.10
CA ASN A 47 -2.11 4.88 -13.80
C ASN A 47 -0.65 5.33 -13.82
N PHE A 48 0.22 4.67 -14.58
CA PHE A 48 1.61 5.12 -14.72
C PHE A 48 1.66 6.54 -15.30
N SER A 49 0.91 6.78 -16.37
CA SER A 49 0.86 8.10 -17.02
C SER A 49 0.20 9.16 -16.14
N ALA A 50 -0.92 8.83 -15.47
CA ALA A 50 -1.67 9.79 -14.65
C ALA A 50 -1.04 10.07 -13.27
N VAL A 51 -0.37 9.09 -12.67
CA VAL A 51 0.08 9.15 -11.27
C VAL A 51 1.60 8.99 -11.15
N ALA A 52 2.14 7.82 -11.49
CA ALA A 52 3.55 7.51 -11.23
C ALA A 52 4.51 8.45 -11.97
N TYR A 53 4.20 8.79 -13.22
CA TYR A 53 5.00 9.70 -14.03
C TYR A 53 5.06 11.10 -13.40
N HIS A 54 3.93 11.62 -12.93
CA HIS A 54 3.86 12.95 -12.33
C HIS A 54 4.58 13.03 -10.98
N LEU A 55 4.54 11.96 -10.18
CA LEU A 55 5.18 11.92 -8.87
C LEU A 55 6.68 11.59 -8.92
N TYR A 56 7.07 10.62 -9.75
CA TYR A 56 8.41 10.02 -9.69
C TYR A 56 9.30 10.31 -10.90
N VAL A 57 8.74 10.71 -12.05
CA VAL A 57 9.51 10.90 -13.29
C VAL A 57 9.66 12.37 -13.65
N SER A 58 8.54 13.10 -13.75
CA SER A 58 8.52 14.50 -14.18
C SER A 58 9.38 15.41 -13.28
N PRO A 59 9.33 15.29 -11.93
CA PRO A 59 10.13 16.15 -11.07
C PRO A 59 11.63 15.80 -11.05
N ALA A 60 12.00 14.59 -11.46
CA ALA A 60 13.38 14.10 -11.34
C ALA A 60 14.34 14.70 -12.38
N SER A 61 13.84 15.14 -13.54
CA SER A 61 14.66 15.76 -14.59
C SER A 61 13.78 16.55 -15.55
N THR A 62 14.33 17.49 -16.30
CA THR A 62 13.66 18.11 -17.47
C THR A 62 14.09 17.47 -18.79
N ASN A 63 15.12 16.62 -18.80
CA ASN A 63 15.63 15.99 -20.01
C ASN A 63 14.77 14.77 -20.40
N PRO A 64 14.22 14.71 -21.63
CA PRO A 64 13.36 13.60 -22.06
C PRO A 64 14.02 12.22 -22.01
N LEU A 65 15.31 12.12 -22.34
CA LEU A 65 16.04 10.84 -22.32
C LEU A 65 16.24 10.34 -20.90
N VAL A 66 16.51 11.25 -19.96
CA VAL A 66 16.64 10.90 -18.54
C VAL A 66 15.29 10.44 -18.00
N ARG A 67 14.19 11.14 -18.31
CA ARG A 67 12.83 10.73 -17.93
C ARG A 67 12.45 9.37 -18.50
N ALA A 68 12.81 9.10 -19.76
CA ALA A 68 12.57 7.80 -20.39
C ALA A 68 13.34 6.68 -19.68
N SER A 69 14.61 6.92 -19.34
CA SER A 69 15.44 5.96 -18.58
C SER A 69 14.87 5.69 -17.18
N ILE A 70 14.48 6.73 -16.44
CA ILE A 70 13.85 6.59 -15.11
C ILE A 70 12.54 5.81 -15.22
N SER A 71 11.70 6.15 -16.21
CA SER A 71 10.43 5.44 -16.45
C SER A 71 10.66 3.95 -16.69
N HIS A 72 11.65 3.61 -17.53
CA HIS A 72 12.01 2.22 -17.79
C HIS A 72 12.52 1.52 -16.54
N GLN A 73 13.39 2.16 -15.76
CA GLN A 73 13.94 1.58 -14.52
C GLN A 73 12.86 1.30 -13.47
N LEU A 74 11.92 2.22 -13.25
CA LEU A 74 10.81 2.03 -12.32
C LEU A 74 9.94 0.84 -12.71
N ARG A 75 9.58 0.75 -14.01
CA ARG A 75 8.75 -0.35 -14.52
C ARG A 75 9.47 -1.69 -14.46
N SER A 76 10.73 -1.73 -14.89
CA SER A 76 11.56 -2.94 -14.85
C SER A 76 11.79 -3.43 -13.41
N ALA A 77 12.00 -2.53 -12.45
CA ALA A 77 12.14 -2.89 -11.05
C ALA A 77 10.83 -3.45 -10.45
N ALA A 78 9.69 -2.83 -10.78
CA ALA A 78 8.38 -3.34 -10.34
C ALA A 78 8.07 -4.72 -10.93
N GLU A 79 8.36 -4.93 -12.22
CA GLU A 79 8.21 -6.23 -12.88
C GLU A 79 9.12 -7.30 -12.26
N ALA A 80 10.39 -6.97 -12.00
CA ALA A 80 11.33 -7.90 -11.37
C ALA A 80 10.91 -8.31 -9.94
N GLU A 81 10.37 -7.37 -9.15
CA GLU A 81 9.83 -7.68 -7.82
C GLU A 81 8.66 -8.66 -7.93
N LEU A 82 7.69 -8.41 -8.81
CA LEU A 82 6.51 -9.29 -8.98
C LEU A 82 6.88 -10.70 -9.46
N LEU A 83 7.90 -10.79 -10.32
CA LEU A 83 8.39 -12.06 -10.85
C LEU A 83 9.29 -12.83 -9.87
N THR A 84 9.60 -12.27 -8.69
CA THR A 84 10.37 -12.98 -7.66
C THR A 84 9.57 -14.14 -7.07
N HIS A 85 8.25 -14.00 -6.99
CA HIS A 85 7.36 -14.99 -6.37
C HIS A 85 6.41 -15.68 -7.36
N THR A 86 6.35 -15.22 -8.61
CA THR A 86 5.45 -15.74 -9.65
C THR A 86 6.18 -15.87 -10.99
N ALA A 87 5.80 -16.85 -11.82
CA ALA A 87 6.42 -17.03 -13.13
C ALA A 87 5.84 -16.08 -14.20
N ILE A 88 4.59 -15.65 -14.02
CA ILE A 88 3.83 -14.80 -14.94
C ILE A 88 3.00 -13.85 -14.09
N ILE A 89 2.92 -12.59 -14.53
CA ILE A 89 2.04 -11.58 -13.92
C ILE A 89 0.61 -11.79 -14.46
N ASP A 90 -0.21 -12.51 -13.71
CA ASP A 90 -1.65 -12.58 -13.94
C ASP A 90 -2.34 -11.42 -13.22
N THR A 91 -2.87 -10.48 -14.00
CA THR A 91 -3.46 -9.25 -13.47
C THR A 91 -4.74 -9.51 -12.70
N ASP A 92 -5.55 -10.47 -13.14
CA ASP A 92 -6.84 -10.73 -12.49
C ASP A 92 -6.64 -11.52 -11.19
N ASP A 93 -5.69 -12.46 -11.15
CA ASP A 93 -5.28 -13.12 -9.91
C ASP A 93 -4.73 -12.10 -8.90
N LEU A 94 -3.84 -11.21 -9.33
CA LEU A 94 -3.20 -10.19 -8.49
C LEU A 94 -4.22 -9.23 -7.85
N TYR A 95 -5.21 -8.75 -8.61
CA TYR A 95 -6.30 -7.94 -8.04
C TYR A 95 -7.24 -8.77 -7.16
N SER A 96 -7.52 -10.02 -7.50
CA SER A 96 -8.35 -10.94 -6.69
C SER A 96 -7.71 -11.24 -5.34
N GLU A 97 -6.42 -11.53 -5.30
CA GLU A 97 -5.68 -11.81 -4.06
C GLU A 97 -5.60 -10.58 -3.15
N ALA A 98 -5.44 -9.38 -3.72
CA ALA A 98 -5.51 -8.14 -2.94
C ALA A 98 -6.92 -7.86 -2.40
N ASP A 99 -7.97 -8.16 -3.16
CA ASP A 99 -9.35 -8.04 -2.67
C ASP A 99 -9.62 -8.97 -1.49
N LYS A 100 -9.17 -10.23 -1.58
CA LYS A 100 -9.23 -11.20 -0.47
C LYS A 100 -8.41 -10.74 0.73
N ALA A 101 -7.25 -10.13 0.52
CA ALA A 101 -6.43 -9.57 1.59
C ALA A 101 -7.15 -8.40 2.29
N PHE A 102 -7.78 -7.49 1.55
CA PHE A 102 -8.59 -6.42 2.14
C PHE A 102 -9.82 -6.97 2.89
N GLU A 103 -10.45 -8.02 2.38
CA GLU A 103 -11.54 -8.70 3.10
C GLU A 103 -11.05 -9.31 4.41
N ALA A 104 -9.93 -10.04 4.41
CA ALA A 104 -9.35 -10.61 5.61
C ALA A 104 -8.97 -9.53 6.65
N LEU A 105 -8.40 -8.41 6.20
CA LEU A 105 -8.08 -7.27 7.07
C LEU A 105 -9.34 -6.59 7.60
N SER A 106 -10.39 -6.45 6.78
CA SER A 106 -11.70 -5.96 7.19
C SER A 106 -12.28 -6.83 8.30
N ILE A 107 -12.19 -8.16 8.18
CA ILE A 107 -12.63 -9.11 9.21
C ILE A 107 -11.77 -9.00 10.47
N LEU A 108 -10.45 -8.86 10.31
CA LEU A 108 -9.52 -8.71 11.44
C LEU A 108 -9.81 -7.45 12.25
N LEU A 109 -10.06 -6.33 11.57
CA LEU A 109 -10.39 -5.07 12.23
C LEU A 109 -11.75 -5.15 12.94
N GLY A 110 -12.73 -5.82 12.31
CA GLY A 110 -14.09 -5.92 12.85
C GLY A 110 -14.66 -4.54 13.16
N GLU A 111 -15.10 -4.36 14.41
CA GLU A 111 -15.62 -3.11 14.96
C GLU A 111 -14.56 -2.33 15.77
N ASP A 112 -13.33 -2.84 15.88
CA ASP A 112 -12.28 -2.18 16.64
C ASP A 112 -11.79 -0.91 15.92
N SER A 113 -11.33 0.06 16.71
CA SER A 113 -10.75 1.28 16.14
C SER A 113 -9.37 1.03 15.52
N TRP A 114 -8.58 0.13 16.12
CA TRP A 114 -7.22 -0.20 15.74
C TRP A 114 -7.07 -1.72 15.64
N PHE A 115 -6.16 -2.17 14.78
CA PHE A 115 -5.92 -3.59 14.61
C PHE A 115 -5.50 -4.27 15.93
N PHE A 116 -5.91 -5.53 16.08
CA PHE A 116 -5.65 -6.37 17.26
C PHE A 116 -6.24 -5.85 18.57
N GLY A 117 -7.29 -5.03 18.52
CA GLY A 117 -7.99 -4.54 19.72
C GLY A 117 -7.13 -3.65 20.62
N THR A 118 -6.09 -3.04 20.07
CA THR A 118 -5.16 -2.20 20.83
C THR A 118 -5.79 -0.83 21.14
N ALA A 119 -5.34 -0.18 22.22
CA ALA A 119 -5.88 1.12 22.63
C ALA A 119 -5.39 2.31 21.77
N LYS A 120 -4.28 2.11 21.03
CA LYS A 120 -3.61 3.12 20.20
C LYS A 120 -3.15 2.45 18.91
N PRO A 121 -3.07 3.19 17.78
CA PRO A 121 -2.60 2.64 16.53
C PRO A 121 -1.14 2.18 16.65
N THR A 122 -0.85 1.07 16.00
CA THR A 122 0.44 0.38 16.01
C THR A 122 1.17 0.56 14.67
N LEU A 123 2.36 -0.04 14.54
CA LEU A 123 3.07 -0.08 13.26
C LEU A 123 2.27 -0.85 12.18
N PHE A 124 1.44 -1.81 12.59
CA PHE A 124 0.56 -2.52 11.67
C PHE A 124 -0.51 -1.59 11.08
N ASP A 125 -1.15 -0.78 11.93
CA ASP A 125 -2.10 0.25 11.50
C ASP A 125 -1.44 1.23 10.52
N ALA A 126 -0.21 1.67 10.82
CA ALA A 126 0.56 2.55 9.93
C ALA A 126 0.91 1.88 8.58
N SER A 127 1.21 0.58 8.59
CA SER A 127 1.54 -0.18 7.39
C SER A 127 0.32 -0.30 6.46
N ILE A 128 -0.87 -0.53 7.01
CA ILE A 128 -2.13 -0.49 6.26
C ILE A 128 -2.45 0.92 5.77
N PHE A 129 -2.25 1.93 6.61
CA PHE A 129 -2.49 3.33 6.27
C PHE A 129 -1.68 3.78 5.06
N ALA A 130 -0.41 3.36 4.96
CA ALA A 130 0.48 3.73 3.85
C ALA A 130 -0.11 3.41 2.47
N TYR A 131 -0.85 2.30 2.34
CA TYR A 131 -1.51 1.94 1.08
C TYR A 131 -2.93 2.52 0.99
N THR A 132 -3.71 2.42 2.07
CA THR A 132 -5.12 2.82 2.07
C THR A 132 -5.29 4.33 1.91
N GLN A 133 -4.39 5.15 2.46
CA GLN A 133 -4.40 6.60 2.26
C GLN A 133 -4.32 6.93 0.77
N LEU A 134 -3.31 6.40 0.08
CA LEU A 134 -3.04 6.66 -1.33
C LEU A 134 -4.13 6.11 -2.25
N LEU A 135 -4.66 4.92 -1.97
CA LEU A 135 -5.73 4.31 -2.77
C LEU A 135 -7.09 5.03 -2.61
N LEU A 136 -7.31 5.68 -1.48
CA LEU A 136 -8.54 6.42 -1.21
C LEU A 136 -8.43 7.92 -1.54
N ASP A 137 -7.23 8.41 -1.83
CA ASP A 137 -6.99 9.79 -2.22
C ASP A 137 -7.43 10.02 -3.67
N ASP A 138 -8.57 10.69 -3.84
CA ASP A 138 -9.12 11.03 -5.15
C ASP A 138 -8.30 12.12 -5.87
N GLU A 139 -7.47 12.89 -5.17
CA GLU A 139 -6.63 13.94 -5.78
C GLU A 139 -5.48 13.37 -6.60
N LEU A 140 -5.06 12.13 -6.33
CA LEU A 140 -4.02 11.44 -7.10
C LEU A 140 -4.43 11.12 -8.54
N GLY A 141 -5.73 11.12 -8.86
CA GLY A 141 -6.19 11.01 -10.24
C GLY A 141 -6.08 9.60 -10.86
N TRP A 142 -6.17 8.54 -10.04
CA TRP A 142 -6.20 7.14 -10.49
C TRP A 142 -7.19 6.92 -11.64
N GLN A 143 -6.74 6.30 -12.73
CA GLN A 143 -7.54 6.03 -13.92
C GLN A 143 -8.11 4.61 -13.90
N GLU A 144 -7.26 3.60 -13.73
CA GLU A 144 -7.71 2.26 -13.37
C GLU A 144 -7.90 2.20 -11.85
N LYS A 145 -9.15 1.90 -11.46
CA LYS A 145 -9.62 1.94 -10.08
C LYS A 145 -9.97 0.55 -9.52
N LYS A 146 -9.58 -0.57 -10.16
CA LYS A 146 -9.84 -1.94 -9.66
C LYS A 146 -9.45 -2.09 -8.18
N LEU A 147 -8.22 -1.76 -7.82
CA LEU A 147 -7.73 -1.85 -6.43
C LEU A 147 -8.42 -0.84 -5.50
N CYS A 148 -8.62 0.40 -5.97
CA CYS A 148 -9.35 1.43 -5.21
C CYS A 148 -10.78 0.98 -4.88
N ARG A 149 -11.49 0.40 -5.85
CA ARG A 149 -12.85 -0.15 -5.68
C ARG A 149 -12.86 -1.32 -4.70
N ALA A 150 -11.88 -2.21 -4.78
CA ALA A 150 -11.76 -3.34 -3.84
C ALA A 150 -11.70 -2.84 -2.38
N LEU A 151 -10.84 -1.86 -2.11
CA LEU A 151 -10.71 -1.24 -0.79
C LEU A 151 -11.98 -0.48 -0.35
N ARG A 152 -12.58 0.33 -1.24
CA ARG A 152 -13.78 1.14 -0.91
C ARG A 152 -14.98 0.32 -0.49
N ARG A 153 -15.06 -0.96 -0.86
CA ARG A 153 -16.11 -1.87 -0.38
C ARG A 153 -15.96 -2.22 1.11
N ARG A 154 -14.81 -1.96 1.73
CA ARG A 154 -14.52 -2.27 3.14
C ARG A 154 -14.68 -1.01 3.98
N GLY A 155 -15.93 -0.72 4.37
CA GLY A 155 -16.28 0.53 5.06
C GLY A 155 -15.53 0.77 6.37
N ASN A 156 -15.20 -0.29 7.12
CA ASN A 156 -14.42 -0.17 8.35
C ASN A 156 -12.94 0.17 8.09
N LEU A 157 -12.33 -0.33 7.00
CA LEU A 157 -10.99 0.04 6.58
C LEU A 157 -10.92 1.50 6.10
N VAL A 158 -11.97 1.98 5.41
CA VAL A 158 -12.08 3.39 5.03
C VAL A 158 -12.13 4.26 6.29
N GLN A 159 -12.96 3.91 7.28
CA GLN A 159 -13.02 4.63 8.55
C GLN A 159 -11.71 4.55 9.34
N HIS A 160 -11.01 3.42 9.30
CA HIS A 160 -9.68 3.27 9.90
C HIS A 160 -8.68 4.25 9.32
N ARG A 161 -8.63 4.36 7.99
CA ARG A 161 -7.82 5.35 7.28
C ARG A 161 -8.18 6.78 7.68
N GLU A 162 -9.48 7.12 7.75
CA GLU A 162 -9.92 8.45 8.19
C GLU A 162 -9.46 8.79 9.61
N ARG A 163 -9.57 7.83 10.56
CA ARG A 163 -9.11 8.05 11.93
C ARG A 163 -7.63 8.38 12.01
N LEU A 164 -6.80 7.71 11.21
CA LEU A 164 -5.36 7.98 11.15
C LEU A 164 -5.04 9.31 10.47
N LEU A 165 -5.73 9.61 9.36
CA LEU A 165 -5.56 10.86 8.63
C LEU A 165 -5.87 12.07 9.53
N VAL A 166 -7.02 12.07 10.20
CA VAL A 166 -7.41 13.14 11.13
C VAL A 166 -6.41 13.24 12.29
N ARG A 167 -6.04 12.11 12.90
CA ARG A 167 -5.21 12.09 14.10
C ARG A 167 -3.78 12.58 13.88
N TYR A 168 -3.17 12.28 12.72
CA TYR A 168 -1.75 12.53 12.49
C TYR A 168 -1.45 13.57 11.42
N PHE A 169 -2.41 13.89 10.56
CA PHE A 169 -2.23 14.81 9.43
C PHE A 169 -3.25 15.96 9.40
N GLY A 170 -4.16 16.04 10.39
CA GLY A 170 -5.10 17.15 10.54
C GLY A 170 -6.40 17.01 9.74
N GLY A 171 -6.59 15.91 9.03
CA GLY A 171 -7.74 15.70 8.14
C GLY A 171 -7.54 16.36 6.77
N ALA A 172 -8.39 15.99 5.82
CA ALA A 172 -8.53 16.67 4.53
C ALA A 172 -9.69 17.67 4.59
#